data_AF-A0A9P0M7K0-F1
#
_entry.id   AF-A0A9P0M7K0-F1
#
_cell.length_a   1.000
_cell.length_b   1.000
_cell.length_c   1.000
_cell.angle_alpha   90.00
_cell.angle_beta   90.00
_cell.angle_gamma   90.00
#
_symmetry.space_group_name_H-M   'P 1'
#
loop_
_entity.id
_entity.type
_entity.pdbx_description
1 polymer ?
#
loop_
_entity_poly.entity_id
_entity_poly.type
_entity_poly.pdbx_seq_one_letter_code
_entity_poly.pdbx_strand_id
1 'polypeptide(L)'
;MQQTPREFIECIGHVRLLSWLLLGSLTHTALYGVNHGQILSQPIPQEASCQIADHIQITMLGFAEQPKASILHMSSLFHAFILCQLWTMYLEQGLHIHLPITESYNITMNLLFDFWAKVTPCVLQLIQQSKMFSEMVSLHFLSMLEALMECHSTIVGKLLPLWTSVLSSNQLQLPGHLQVRLQNCRDFPPSSLQETIFDKKRNQHMKNPTMYKWLQRLQFKMAQIELQSSTATQFYSL
;
A
#
# COMPACT_ATOMS: atom_id res chain seq x y z
N MET A 1 15.50 -2.11 21.73
CA MET A 1 15.65 -0.68 22.07
C MET A 1 14.24 -0.09 22.12
N GLN A 2 13.85 0.64 23.16
CA GLN A 2 12.53 1.31 23.18
C GLN A 2 12.53 2.37 22.07
N GLN A 3 11.61 2.24 21.10
CA GLN A 3 11.41 3.28 20.08
C GLN A 3 10.95 4.57 20.78
N THR A 4 11.57 5.69 20.44
CA THR A 4 11.19 6.96 21.06
C THR A 4 9.85 7.44 20.47
N PRO A 5 8.93 8.01 21.29
CA PRO A 5 7.66 8.57 20.79
C PRO A 5 7.86 9.61 19.66
N ARG A 6 9.00 10.30 19.67
CA ARG A 6 9.40 11.27 18.65
C ARG A 6 9.68 10.60 17.29
N GLU A 7 10.47 9.54 17.28
CA GLU A 7 10.83 8.81 16.06
C GLU A 7 9.58 8.22 15.36
N PHE A 8 8.62 7.73 16.15
CA PHE A 8 7.33 7.27 15.65
C PHE A 8 6.55 8.37 14.93
N ILE A 9 6.43 9.56 15.54
CA ILE A 9 5.72 10.70 14.95
C ILE A 9 6.42 11.19 13.67
N GLU A 10 7.75 11.29 13.70
CA GLU A 10 8.56 11.67 12.53
C GLU A 10 8.37 10.67 11.38
N CYS A 11 8.38 9.36 11.66
CA CYS A 11 8.12 8.32 10.67
C CYS A 11 6.70 8.42 10.07
N ILE A 12 5.67 8.69 10.88
CA ILE A 12 4.31 8.92 10.34
C ILE A 12 4.32 10.13 9.39
N GLY A 13 5.04 11.20 9.74
CA GLY A 13 5.22 12.37 8.88
C GLY A 13 5.85 12.00 7.52
N HIS A 14 6.93 11.23 7.53
CA HIS A 14 7.57 10.73 6.30
C HIS A 14 6.63 9.84 5.48
N VAL A 15 5.93 8.90 6.13
CA VAL A 15 4.99 7.99 5.46
C VAL A 15 3.87 8.77 4.76
N ARG A 16 3.32 9.80 5.43
CA ARG A 16 2.29 10.69 4.86
C ARG A 16 2.81 11.49 3.68
N LEU A 17 3.97 12.13 3.82
CA LEU A 17 4.59 12.93 2.76
C LEU A 17 4.86 12.08 1.51
N LEU A 18 5.48 10.91 1.70
CA LEU A 18 5.75 9.97 0.61
C LEU A 18 4.46 9.51 -0.06
N SER A 19 3.41 9.22 0.72
CA SER A 19 2.12 8.81 0.15
C SER A 19 1.54 9.88 -0.79
N TRP A 20 1.55 11.16 -0.39
CA TRP A 20 1.07 12.25 -1.25
C TRP A 20 1.92 12.45 -2.51
N LEU A 21 3.25 12.33 -2.38
CA LEU A 21 4.16 12.45 -3.50
C LEU A 21 3.96 11.32 -4.53
N LEU A 22 3.89 10.07 -4.07
CA LEU A 22 3.68 8.91 -4.92
C LEU A 22 2.29 8.93 -5.57
N LEU A 23 1.26 9.38 -4.85
CA LEU A 23 -0.09 9.58 -5.39
C LEU A 23 -0.07 10.53 -6.59
N GLY A 24 0.60 11.69 -6.46
CA GLY A 24 0.74 12.66 -7.55
C GLY A 24 1.50 12.09 -8.75
N SER A 25 2.62 11.42 -8.48
CA SER A 25 3.45 10.76 -9.50
C SER A 25 2.67 9.69 -10.27
N LEU A 26 1.96 8.82 -9.57
CA LEU A 26 1.13 7.77 -10.17
C LEU A 26 -0.06 8.34 -10.92
N THR A 27 -0.66 9.44 -10.44
CA THR A 27 -1.77 10.12 -11.13
C THR A 27 -1.30 10.69 -12.47
N HIS A 28 -0.12 11.32 -12.49
CA HIS A 28 0.50 11.77 -13.73
C HIS A 28 0.72 10.59 -14.69
N THR A 29 1.30 9.49 -14.20
CA THR A 29 1.52 8.29 -15.01
C THR A 29 0.21 7.66 -15.51
N ALA A 30 -0.87 7.65 -14.72
CA ALA A 30 -2.16 7.10 -15.13
C ALA A 30 -2.81 7.90 -16.28
N LEU A 31 -2.66 9.22 -16.24
CA LEU A 31 -3.22 10.15 -17.23
C LEU A 31 -2.42 10.11 -18.53
N TYR A 32 -1.10 10.35 -18.44
CA TYR A 32 -0.27 10.61 -19.61
C TYR A 32 0.50 9.38 -20.11
N GLY A 33 0.65 8.37 -19.26
CA GLY A 33 1.45 7.17 -19.54
C GLY A 33 2.93 7.49 -19.76
N VAL A 34 3.64 6.51 -20.32
CA VAL A 34 5.01 6.66 -20.79
C VAL A 34 4.96 6.64 -22.31
N ASN A 35 4.86 7.81 -22.95
CA ASN A 35 5.00 7.89 -24.41
C ASN A 35 6.48 8.00 -24.78
N HIS A 36 6.85 7.55 -25.99
CA HIS A 36 8.20 7.69 -26.51
C HIS A 36 8.64 9.17 -26.47
N GLY A 37 9.57 9.49 -25.57
CA GLY A 37 10.10 10.84 -25.35
C GLY A 37 9.64 11.55 -24.06
N GLN A 38 8.66 11.01 -23.32
CA GLN A 38 8.27 11.53 -22.01
C GLN A 38 8.97 10.78 -20.88
N ILE A 39 9.54 11.54 -19.95
CA ILE A 39 10.22 11.01 -18.76
C ILE A 39 9.16 10.47 -17.79
N LEU A 40 9.33 9.22 -17.35
CA LEU A 40 8.51 8.64 -16.29
C LEU A 40 8.62 9.52 -15.04
N SER A 41 7.50 9.94 -14.46
CA SER A 41 7.52 10.65 -13.19
C SER A 41 8.01 9.67 -12.11
N GLN A 42 9.27 9.82 -11.72
CA GLN A 42 9.93 9.05 -10.67
C GLN A 42 10.65 9.98 -9.68
N PRO A 43 9.91 10.74 -8.86
CA PRO A 43 10.53 11.66 -7.90
C PRO A 43 11.28 10.96 -6.78
N ILE A 44 10.99 9.68 -6.51
CA ILE A 44 11.65 8.87 -5.48
C ILE A 44 12.49 7.76 -6.14
N PRO A 45 13.80 7.68 -5.86
CA PRO A 45 14.66 6.62 -6.38
C PRO A 45 14.25 5.25 -5.82
N GLN A 46 14.36 4.19 -6.64
CA GLN A 46 13.94 2.84 -6.24
C GLN A 46 14.83 2.29 -5.12
N GLU A 47 16.07 2.76 -5.02
CA GLU A 47 17.05 2.46 -3.99
C GLU A 47 16.56 2.86 -2.58
N ALA A 48 15.60 3.78 -2.49
CA ALA A 48 14.96 4.15 -1.22
C ALA A 48 14.04 3.05 -0.67
N SER A 49 13.76 1.96 -1.41
CA SER A 49 12.83 0.89 -1.02
C SER A 49 13.08 0.36 0.39
N CYS A 50 14.36 0.13 0.72
CA CYS A 50 14.79 -0.36 2.03
C CYS A 50 14.44 0.60 3.16
N GLN A 51 14.69 1.90 2.97
CA GLN A 51 14.42 2.96 3.95
C GLN A 51 12.92 3.21 4.12
N ILE A 52 12.16 3.13 3.02
CA ILE A 52 10.69 3.23 3.04
C ILE A 52 10.10 2.09 3.87
N ALA A 53 10.60 0.85 3.68
CA ALA A 53 10.19 -0.29 4.49
C ALA A 53 10.50 -0.07 5.98
N ASP A 54 11.65 0.52 6.31
CA ASP A 54 12.03 0.81 7.70
C ASP A 54 11.07 1.84 8.34
N HIS A 55 10.71 2.92 7.64
CA HIS A 55 9.70 3.88 8.12
C HIS A 55 8.32 3.24 8.34
N ILE A 56 7.92 2.33 7.44
CA ILE A 56 6.67 1.57 7.57
C ILE A 56 6.72 0.65 8.80
N GLN A 57 7.82 -0.07 9.01
CA GLN A 57 7.98 -0.92 10.19
C GLN A 57 7.95 -0.13 11.49
N ILE A 58 8.65 1.00 11.57
CA ILE A 58 8.61 1.88 12.75
C ILE A 58 7.18 2.37 13.00
N THR A 59 6.45 2.74 11.95
CA THR A 59 5.04 3.16 12.05
C THR A 59 4.13 2.01 12.54
N MET A 60 4.32 0.80 12.01
CA MET A 60 3.54 -0.38 12.38
C MET A 60 3.81 -0.84 13.82
N LEU A 61 5.09 -0.91 14.23
CA LEU A 61 5.48 -1.30 15.58
C LEU A 61 5.08 -0.23 16.61
N GLY A 62 5.32 1.04 16.30
CA GLY A 62 4.92 2.15 17.15
C GLY A 62 3.40 2.24 17.35
N PHE A 63 2.57 1.79 16.40
CA PHE A 63 1.13 1.66 16.60
C PHE A 63 0.78 0.70 17.75
N ALA A 64 1.51 -0.41 17.90
CA ALA A 64 1.25 -1.38 18.96
C ALA A 64 1.84 -0.95 20.31
N GLU A 65 2.97 -0.25 20.30
CA GLU A 65 3.75 0.06 21.51
C GLU A 65 3.40 1.41 22.14
N GLN A 66 3.01 2.41 21.34
CA GLN A 66 2.77 3.76 21.84
C GLN A 66 1.34 3.93 22.40
N PRO A 67 1.14 4.78 23.42
CA PRO A 67 -0.19 5.07 23.92
C PRO A 67 -1.03 5.72 22.83
N LYS A 68 -2.30 5.31 22.75
CA LYS A 68 -3.33 5.77 21.81
C LYS A 68 -3.80 7.21 22.11
N ALA A 69 -2.86 8.14 22.14
CA ALA A 69 -3.05 9.49 22.67
C ALA A 69 -3.39 10.54 21.59
N SER A 70 -3.48 10.16 20.31
CA SER A 70 -3.78 11.10 19.22
C SER A 70 -4.48 10.43 18.03
N ILE A 71 -5.22 11.22 17.24
CA ILE A 71 -5.80 10.75 15.98
C ILE A 71 -4.71 10.30 15.00
N LEU A 72 -3.57 10.99 15.00
CA LEU A 72 -2.42 10.63 14.19
C LEU A 72 -1.91 9.21 14.49
N HIS A 73 -1.91 8.82 15.76
CA HIS A 73 -1.63 7.44 16.14
C HIS A 73 -2.74 6.49 15.65
N MET A 74 -4.00 6.85 15.83
CA MET A 74 -5.12 5.99 15.41
C MET A 74 -5.17 5.75 13.89
N SER A 75 -4.69 6.70 13.09
CA SER A 75 -4.60 6.58 11.62
C SER A 75 -3.26 6.04 11.11
N SER A 76 -2.30 5.69 11.98
CA SER A 76 -0.95 5.33 11.55
C SER A 76 -0.91 4.05 10.70
N LEU A 77 -1.68 3.02 11.06
CA LEU A 77 -1.81 1.80 10.25
C LEU A 77 -2.40 2.10 8.87
N PHE A 78 -3.39 2.99 8.79
CA PHE A 78 -3.94 3.43 7.52
C PHE A 78 -2.83 4.01 6.64
N HIS A 79 -2.06 4.96 7.16
CA HIS A 79 -0.97 5.59 6.40
C HIS A 79 0.11 4.58 5.98
N ALA A 80 0.50 3.67 6.88
CA ALA A 80 1.48 2.62 6.58
C ALA A 80 1.03 1.72 5.42
N PHE A 81 -0.21 1.21 5.47
CA PHE A 81 -0.73 0.34 4.41
C PHE A 81 -1.05 1.09 3.10
N ILE A 82 -1.41 2.37 3.14
CA ILE A 82 -1.53 3.19 1.93
C ILE A 82 -0.16 3.35 1.26
N LEU A 83 0.90 3.61 2.02
CA LEU A 83 2.23 3.72 1.45
C LEU A 83 2.69 2.39 0.84
N CYS A 84 2.39 1.25 1.46
CA CYS A 84 2.65 -0.06 0.83
C CYS A 84 1.98 -0.20 -0.54
N GLN A 85 0.72 0.24 -0.69
CA GLN A 85 0.00 0.20 -1.98
C GLN A 85 0.68 1.08 -3.01
N LEU A 86 0.91 2.34 -2.64
CA LEU A 86 1.48 3.35 -3.53
C LEU A 86 2.90 2.99 -3.95
N TRP A 87 3.74 2.54 -3.03
CA TRP A 87 5.11 2.13 -3.33
C TRP A 87 5.15 0.92 -4.26
N THR A 88 4.32 -0.09 -3.99
CA THR A 88 4.20 -1.28 -4.86
C THR A 88 3.81 -0.88 -6.28
N MET A 89 2.72 -0.11 -6.43
CA MET A 89 2.26 0.32 -7.74
C MET A 89 3.27 1.24 -8.43
N TYR A 90 3.94 2.11 -7.69
CA TYR A 90 4.96 3.03 -8.21
C TYR A 90 6.13 2.30 -8.85
N LEU A 91 6.67 1.26 -8.20
CA LEU A 91 7.72 0.43 -8.77
C LEU A 91 7.22 -0.40 -9.95
N GLU A 92 6.01 -0.98 -9.85
CA GLU A 92 5.43 -1.77 -10.94
C GLU A 92 5.12 -0.94 -12.19
N GLN A 93 4.70 0.33 -12.06
CA GLN A 93 4.56 1.20 -13.23
C GLN A 93 5.92 1.49 -13.89
N GLY A 94 7.02 1.48 -13.13
CA GLY A 94 8.38 1.54 -13.69
C GLY A 94 8.74 0.29 -14.50
N LEU A 95 8.29 -0.89 -14.05
CA LEU A 95 8.51 -2.15 -14.76
C LEU A 95 7.86 -2.18 -16.15
N HIS A 96 6.74 -1.47 -16.35
CA HIS A 96 6.04 -1.47 -17.64
C HIS A 96 6.86 -0.90 -18.80
N ILE A 97 7.96 -0.19 -18.51
CA ILE A 97 8.92 0.33 -19.51
C ILE A 97 9.92 -0.76 -19.92
N HIS A 98 10.12 -1.75 -19.06
CA HIS A 98 11.13 -2.78 -19.22
C HIS A 98 10.51 -4.11 -19.65
N LEU A 99 11.19 -4.83 -20.55
CA LEU A 99 10.80 -6.20 -20.85
C LEU A 99 11.14 -7.11 -19.65
N PRO A 100 10.32 -8.12 -19.31
CA PRO A 100 10.55 -9.03 -18.18
C PRO A 100 11.90 -9.78 -18.17
N ILE A 101 12.64 -9.73 -19.27
CA ILE A 101 13.94 -10.38 -19.46
C ILE A 101 15.12 -9.45 -19.15
N THR A 102 14.90 -8.15 -18.93
CA THR A 102 15.99 -7.19 -18.73
C THR A 102 16.51 -7.24 -17.29
N GLU A 103 17.77 -6.87 -17.13
CA GLU A 103 18.38 -6.70 -15.81
C GLU A 103 17.62 -5.68 -14.97
N SER A 104 17.24 -4.53 -15.55
CA SER A 104 16.46 -3.50 -14.87
C SER A 104 15.13 -4.02 -14.32
N TYR A 105 14.43 -4.87 -15.09
CA TYR A 105 13.19 -5.50 -14.62
C TYR A 105 13.45 -6.40 -13.40
N ASN A 106 14.50 -7.22 -13.45
CA ASN A 106 14.87 -8.11 -12.35
C ASN A 106 15.30 -7.33 -11.10
N ILE A 107 16.05 -6.23 -11.25
CA ILE A 107 16.43 -5.36 -10.14
C ILE A 107 15.20 -4.81 -9.42
N THR A 108 14.28 -4.18 -10.15
CA THR A 108 13.06 -3.61 -9.55
C THR A 108 12.18 -4.69 -8.91
N MET A 109 12.09 -5.89 -9.51
CA MET A 109 11.39 -7.03 -8.92
C MET A 109 12.04 -7.51 -7.61
N ASN A 110 13.36 -7.60 -7.57
CA ASN A 110 14.08 -7.94 -6.33
C ASN A 110 13.84 -6.90 -5.24
N LEU A 111 13.87 -5.60 -5.59
CA LEU A 111 13.56 -4.52 -4.65
C LEU A 111 12.12 -4.61 -4.09
N LEU A 112 11.15 -5.03 -4.92
CA LEU A 112 9.77 -5.30 -4.48
C LEU A 112 9.71 -6.49 -3.51
N PHE A 113 10.44 -7.57 -3.81
CA PHE A 113 10.50 -8.73 -2.92
C PHE A 113 11.18 -8.40 -1.60
N ASP A 114 12.31 -7.70 -1.62
CA ASP A 114 13.03 -7.29 -0.42
C ASP A 114 12.19 -6.36 0.46
N PHE A 115 11.45 -5.44 -0.17
CA PHE A 115 10.48 -4.59 0.52
C PHE A 115 9.43 -5.42 1.26
N TRP A 116 8.78 -6.37 0.58
CA TRP A 116 7.75 -7.20 1.19
C TRP A 116 8.32 -8.25 2.15
N ALA A 117 9.55 -8.70 1.96
CA ALA A 117 10.27 -9.57 2.89
C ALA A 117 10.55 -8.86 4.21
N LYS A 118 10.69 -7.53 4.20
CA LYS A 118 10.74 -6.70 5.41
C LYS A 118 9.36 -6.43 6.01
N VAL A 119 8.37 -6.02 5.22
CA VAL A 119 7.06 -5.59 5.74
C VAL A 119 6.22 -6.77 6.24
N THR A 120 6.23 -7.89 5.52
CA THR A 120 5.34 -9.04 5.82
C THR A 120 5.58 -9.65 7.21
N PRO A 121 6.82 -9.89 7.67
CA PRO A 121 7.06 -10.36 9.04
C PRO A 121 6.54 -9.41 10.12
N CYS A 122 6.64 -8.09 9.91
CA CYS A 122 6.11 -7.10 10.84
C CYS A 122 4.57 -7.17 10.93
N VAL A 123 3.89 -7.32 9.79
CA VAL A 123 2.43 -7.54 9.75
C VAL A 123 2.06 -8.82 10.50
N LEU A 124 2.77 -9.92 10.27
CA LEU A 124 2.54 -11.20 10.96
C LEU A 124 2.73 -11.05 12.47
N GLN A 125 3.80 -10.38 12.90
CA GLN A 125 4.07 -10.11 14.31
C GLN A 125 2.90 -9.38 14.97
N LEU A 126 2.39 -8.31 14.35
CA LEU A 126 1.24 -7.57 14.89
C LEU A 126 -0.04 -8.40 14.96
N ILE A 127 -0.30 -9.23 13.95
CA ILE A 127 -1.47 -10.13 13.93
C ILE A 127 -1.41 -11.13 15.09
N GLN A 128 -0.21 -11.61 15.43
CA GLN A 128 0.02 -12.58 16.49
C GLN A 128 0.01 -11.98 17.90
N GLN A 129 0.08 -10.65 18.06
CA GLN A 129 0.17 -10.01 19.37
C GLN A 129 -1.13 -10.08 20.19
N SER A 130 -2.28 -9.76 19.59
CA SER A 130 -3.57 -9.77 20.30
C SER A 130 -4.76 -9.87 19.34
N LYS A 131 -5.95 -10.25 19.86
CA LYS A 131 -7.19 -10.27 19.07
C LYS A 131 -7.52 -8.91 18.47
N MET A 132 -7.38 -7.86 19.27
CA MET A 132 -7.63 -6.49 18.85
C MET A 132 -6.72 -6.08 17.68
N PHE A 133 -5.41 -6.36 17.77
CA PHE A 133 -4.47 -6.04 16.70
C PHE A 133 -4.68 -6.92 15.47
N SER A 134 -4.96 -8.20 15.67
CA SER A 134 -5.28 -9.15 14.60
C SER A 134 -6.41 -8.64 13.73
N GLU A 135 -7.53 -8.22 14.30
CA GLU A 135 -8.68 -7.72 13.53
C GLU A 135 -8.35 -6.42 12.77
N MET A 136 -7.73 -5.43 13.43
CA MET A 136 -7.40 -4.15 12.79
C MET A 136 -6.35 -4.28 11.69
N VAL A 137 -5.25 -4.99 11.96
CA VAL A 137 -4.16 -5.17 11.00
C VAL A 137 -4.62 -6.02 9.84
N SER A 138 -5.37 -7.10 10.09
CA SER A 138 -5.94 -7.91 9.01
C SER A 138 -6.91 -7.13 8.14
N LEU A 139 -7.74 -6.25 8.74
CA LEU A 139 -8.64 -5.38 7.99
C LEU A 139 -7.87 -4.45 7.03
N HIS A 140 -6.84 -3.78 7.53
CA HIS A 140 -6.03 -2.88 6.69
C HIS A 140 -5.23 -3.64 5.64
N PHE A 141 -4.62 -4.78 6.01
CA PHE A 141 -3.83 -5.60 5.10
C PHE A 141 -4.68 -6.21 3.99
N LEU A 142 -5.89 -6.67 4.30
CA LEU A 142 -6.83 -7.18 3.31
C LEU A 142 -7.35 -6.08 2.39
N SER A 143 -7.62 -4.88 2.93
CA SER A 143 -8.00 -3.72 2.11
C SER A 143 -6.88 -3.28 1.17
N MET A 144 -5.62 -3.42 1.59
CA MET A 144 -4.43 -3.23 0.75
C MET A 144 -4.36 -4.28 -0.36
N LEU A 145 -4.56 -5.55 -0.03
CA LEU A 145 -4.55 -6.66 -0.99
C LEU A 145 -5.62 -6.46 -2.07
N GLU A 146 -6.85 -6.11 -1.69
CA GLU A 146 -7.94 -5.80 -2.61
C GLU A 146 -7.60 -4.64 -3.55
N ALA A 147 -6.99 -3.58 -3.03
CA ALA A 147 -6.56 -2.44 -3.83
C ALA A 147 -5.48 -2.83 -4.86
N LEU A 148 -4.50 -3.65 -4.47
CA LEU A 148 -3.48 -4.14 -5.39
C LEU A 148 -4.06 -5.08 -6.46
N MET A 149 -5.00 -5.95 -6.10
CA MET A 149 -5.70 -6.80 -7.06
C MET A 149 -6.52 -5.99 -8.07
N GLU A 150 -7.26 -4.98 -7.60
CA GLU A 150 -8.00 -4.06 -8.47
C GLU A 150 -7.09 -3.35 -9.47
N CYS A 151 -5.85 -3.06 -9.08
CA CYS A 151 -4.85 -2.45 -9.96
C CYS A 151 -4.05 -3.46 -10.79
N HIS A 152 -4.42 -4.75 -10.75
CA HIS A 152 -3.72 -5.85 -11.43
C HIS A 152 -2.23 -5.95 -11.09
N SER A 153 -1.90 -5.72 -9.81
CA SER A 153 -0.53 -5.80 -9.33
C SER A 153 0.06 -7.19 -9.53
N THR A 154 1.25 -7.24 -10.14
CA THR A 154 1.93 -8.50 -10.44
C THR A 154 2.49 -9.18 -9.20
N ILE A 155 2.89 -8.40 -8.19
CA ILE A 155 3.42 -8.92 -6.93
C ILE A 155 2.37 -9.73 -6.17
N VAL A 156 1.08 -9.36 -6.28
CA VAL A 156 -0.02 -10.11 -5.66
C VAL A 156 -0.02 -11.54 -6.12
N GLY A 157 0.09 -11.79 -7.43
CA GLY A 157 0.12 -13.16 -7.97
C GLY A 157 1.28 -14.00 -7.40
N LYS A 158 2.39 -13.37 -7.00
CA LYS A 158 3.56 -14.03 -6.44
C LYS A 158 3.50 -14.21 -4.92
N LEU A 159 2.89 -13.26 -4.20
CA LEU A 159 2.87 -13.22 -2.73
C LEU A 159 1.54 -13.63 -2.10
N LEU A 160 0.46 -13.77 -2.87
CA LEU A 160 -0.87 -14.12 -2.36
C LEU A 160 -0.88 -15.39 -1.50
N PRO A 161 -0.17 -16.50 -1.83
CA PRO A 161 -0.11 -17.67 -0.94
C PRO A 161 0.52 -17.36 0.43
N LEU A 162 1.58 -16.55 0.45
CA LEU A 162 2.25 -16.13 1.68
C LEU A 162 1.37 -15.19 2.50
N TRP A 163 0.79 -14.16 1.90
CA TRP A 163 -0.07 -13.22 2.61
C TRP A 163 -1.35 -13.88 3.12
N THR A 164 -1.84 -14.87 2.39
CA THR A 164 -2.92 -15.73 2.81
C THR A 164 -2.57 -16.50 4.09
N SER A 165 -1.36 -17.08 4.18
CA SER A 165 -0.94 -17.80 5.39
C SER A 165 -0.73 -16.85 6.57
N VAL A 166 -0.23 -15.63 6.32
CA VAL A 166 -0.13 -14.57 7.34
C VAL A 166 -1.50 -14.20 7.92
N LEU A 167 -2.50 -13.97 7.06
CA LEU A 167 -3.87 -13.68 7.51
C LEU A 167 -4.55 -14.89 8.16
N SER A 168 -4.11 -16.11 7.85
CA SER A 168 -4.67 -17.35 8.39
C SER A 168 -3.83 -17.94 9.53
N SER A 169 -2.89 -17.17 10.10
CA SER A 169 -1.95 -17.59 11.14
C SER A 169 -2.63 -17.86 12.51
N ASN A 170 -3.43 -18.91 12.56
CA ASN A 170 -3.73 -19.90 13.60
C ASN A 170 -3.70 -19.64 15.13
N GLN A 171 -3.76 -18.42 15.67
CA GLN A 171 -4.11 -18.22 17.10
C GLN A 171 -5.49 -17.60 17.33
N LEU A 172 -6.00 -16.85 16.35
CA LEU A 172 -7.26 -16.13 16.44
C LEU A 172 -7.97 -16.31 15.10
N GLN A 173 -9.16 -16.93 15.12
CA GLN A 173 -9.94 -17.07 13.90
C GLN A 173 -10.29 -15.67 13.38
N LEU A 174 -9.96 -15.42 12.11
CA LEU A 174 -10.34 -14.19 11.42
C LEU A 174 -11.87 -14.05 11.49
N PRO A 175 -12.43 -12.85 11.77
CA PRO A 175 -13.87 -12.63 11.72
C PRO A 175 -14.46 -13.08 10.38
N GLY A 176 -15.67 -13.67 10.38
CA GLY A 176 -16.27 -14.27 9.19
C GLY A 176 -16.35 -13.32 7.98
N HIS A 177 -16.63 -12.03 8.20
CA HIS A 177 -16.65 -11.05 7.11
C HIS A 177 -15.27 -10.82 6.45
N LEU A 178 -14.17 -10.92 7.22
CA LEU A 178 -12.82 -10.86 6.68
C LEU A 178 -12.43 -12.17 5.99
N GLN A 179 -12.91 -13.32 6.49
CA GLN A 179 -12.71 -14.61 5.82
C GLN A 179 -13.32 -14.62 4.42
N VAL A 180 -14.56 -14.12 4.28
CA VAL A 180 -15.23 -14.00 2.98
C VAL A 180 -14.45 -13.10 2.03
N ARG A 181 -13.98 -11.94 2.52
CA ARG A 181 -13.15 -11.04 1.70
C ARG A 181 -11.84 -11.69 1.26
N LEU A 182 -11.14 -12.39 2.16
CA LEU A 182 -9.92 -13.13 1.81
C LEU A 182 -10.20 -14.25 0.81
N GLN A 183 -11.32 -14.94 0.94
CA GLN A 183 -11.73 -15.96 -0.02
C GLN A 183 -11.98 -15.35 -1.40
N ASN A 184 -12.66 -14.20 -1.48
CA ASN A 184 -12.82 -13.46 -2.74
C ASN A 184 -11.47 -13.07 -3.38
N CYS A 185 -10.45 -12.75 -2.58
CA CYS A 185 -9.11 -12.51 -3.10
C CYS A 185 -8.44 -13.75 -3.70
N ARG A 186 -8.65 -14.92 -3.07
CA ARG A 186 -8.09 -16.20 -3.55
C ARG A 186 -8.80 -16.68 -4.82
N ASP A 187 -10.10 -16.46 -4.89
CA ASP A 187 -10.95 -16.86 -6.02
C ASP A 187 -10.97 -15.80 -7.13
N PHE A 188 -10.17 -14.73 -7.00
CA PHE A 188 -10.15 -13.65 -7.98
C PHE A 188 -9.72 -14.21 -9.33
N PRO A 189 -10.58 -14.09 -10.37
CA PRO A 189 -10.28 -14.69 -11.66
C PRO A 189 -9.05 -14.01 -12.28
N PRO A 190 -8.18 -14.75 -12.99
CA PRO A 190 -7.17 -14.12 -13.83
C PRO A 190 -7.90 -13.22 -14.82
N SER A 191 -7.56 -11.93 -14.81
CA SER A 191 -8.26 -10.87 -15.54
C SER A 191 -8.55 -11.29 -16.99
N SER A 192 -9.83 -11.48 -17.31
CA SER A 192 -10.26 -11.86 -18.64
C SER A 192 -9.97 -10.70 -19.61
N LEU A 193 -9.39 -11.01 -20.76
CA LEU A 193 -9.04 -10.05 -21.83
C LEU A 193 -10.23 -9.21 -22.33
N GLN A 194 -11.48 -9.50 -21.90
CA GLN A 194 -12.71 -8.87 -22.39
C GLN A 194 -13.01 -7.49 -21.79
N GLU A 195 -12.65 -7.20 -20.53
CA GLU A 195 -12.96 -5.89 -19.91
C GLU A 195 -12.10 -4.75 -20.50
N THR A 196 -10.88 -5.05 -20.97
CA THR A 196 -9.99 -4.04 -21.56
C THR A 196 -10.46 -3.48 -22.90
N ILE A 197 -11.40 -4.12 -23.60
CA ILE A 197 -11.87 -3.66 -24.92
C ILE A 197 -13.00 -2.62 -24.79
N PHE A 198 -13.90 -2.78 -23.81
CA PHE A 198 -15.02 -1.86 -23.61
C PHE A 198 -14.58 -0.53 -22.96
N ASP A 199 -13.65 -0.56 -22.01
CA ASP A 199 -13.16 0.65 -21.35
C ASP A 199 -12.25 1.52 -22.24
N LYS A 200 -11.52 0.92 -23.19
CA LYS A 200 -10.67 1.65 -24.16
C LYS A 200 -11.47 2.58 -25.07
N LYS A 201 -12.74 2.28 -25.36
CA LYS A 201 -13.58 3.12 -26.24
C LYS A 201 -14.16 4.36 -25.55
N ARG A 202 -14.31 4.36 -24.22
CA ARG A 202 -14.90 5.48 -23.45
C ARG A 202 -13.86 6.48 -22.91
N ASN A 203 -12.62 6.03 -22.67
CA ASN A 203 -11.59 6.82 -21.98
C ASN A 203 -10.37 7.12 -22.86
N GLN A 204 -10.57 7.76 -24.02
CA GLN A 204 -9.49 8.05 -24.98
C GLN A 204 -8.37 8.95 -24.40
N HIS A 205 -8.64 9.69 -23.33
CA HIS A 205 -7.69 10.62 -22.70
C HIS A 205 -6.84 10.00 -21.58
N MET A 206 -7.13 8.77 -21.13
CA MET A 206 -6.41 8.13 -20.03
C MET A 206 -5.67 6.89 -20.51
N LYS A 207 -4.41 6.77 -20.12
CA LYS A 207 -3.60 5.59 -20.47
C LYS A 207 -3.92 4.39 -19.57
N ASN A 208 -4.20 4.63 -18.28
CA ASN A 208 -4.61 3.59 -17.33
C ASN A 208 -5.84 4.04 -16.51
N PRO A 209 -7.08 3.80 -16.99
CA PRO A 209 -8.30 4.27 -16.33
C PRO A 209 -8.57 3.57 -15.00
N THR A 210 -8.19 2.30 -14.85
CA THR A 210 -8.37 1.53 -13.60
C THR A 210 -7.52 2.13 -12.48
N MET A 211 -6.22 2.32 -12.75
CA MET A 211 -5.31 2.96 -11.80
C MET A 211 -5.76 4.39 -11.47
N TYR A 212 -6.20 5.17 -12.46
CA TYR A 212 -6.68 6.52 -12.21
C TYR A 212 -7.90 6.56 -11.27
N LYS A 213 -8.92 5.72 -11.50
CA LYS A 213 -10.11 5.62 -10.63
C LYS A 213 -9.73 5.18 -9.21
N TRP A 214 -8.79 4.25 -9.08
CA TRP A 214 -8.27 3.85 -7.78
C TRP A 214 -7.57 5.01 -7.06
N LEU A 215 -6.67 5.72 -7.75
CA LEU A 215 -5.95 6.88 -7.21
C LEU A 215 -6.91 7.99 -6.78
N GLN A 216 -7.98 8.27 -7.54
CA GLN A 216 -8.99 9.27 -7.14
C GLN A 216 -9.71 8.90 -5.85
N ARG A 217 -10.14 7.62 -5.72
CA ARG A 217 -10.77 7.14 -4.48
C ARG A 217 -9.79 7.17 -3.31
N LEU A 218 -8.52 6.82 -3.55
CA LEU A 218 -7.48 6.85 -2.55
C LEU A 218 -7.18 8.29 -2.10
N GLN A 219 -7.04 9.22 -3.04
CA GLN A 219 -6.86 10.65 -2.79
C GLN A 219 -7.95 11.20 -1.87
N PHE A 220 -9.21 10.88 -2.18
CA PHE A 220 -10.34 11.29 -1.36
C PHE A 220 -10.26 10.74 0.07
N LYS A 221 -9.99 9.43 0.23
CA LYS A 221 -9.83 8.80 1.56
C LYS A 221 -8.69 9.43 2.35
N MET A 222 -7.53 9.65 1.71
CA MET A 222 -6.39 10.31 2.34
C MET A 222 -6.76 11.73 2.79
N ALA A 223 -7.39 12.53 1.92
CA ALA A 223 -7.82 13.89 2.26
C ALA A 223 -8.82 13.92 3.43
N GLN A 224 -9.75 12.97 3.50
CA GLN A 224 -10.70 12.86 4.61
C GLN A 224 -10.00 12.58 5.95
N ILE A 225 -9.05 11.63 5.97
CA ILE A 225 -8.31 11.27 7.19
C ILE A 225 -7.40 12.42 7.64
N GLU A 226 -6.79 13.14 6.70
CA GLU A 226 -5.99 14.33 6.97
C GLU A 226 -6.82 15.47 7.58
N LEU A 227 -8.03 15.69 7.04
CA LEU A 227 -8.97 16.68 7.56
C LEU A 227 -9.42 16.31 8.98
N GLN A 228 -9.81 15.05 9.20
CA GLN A 228 -10.19 14.56 10.53
C GLN A 228 -9.06 14.72 11.55
N SER A 229 -7.84 14.34 11.15
CA SER A 229 -6.65 14.48 12.00
C SER A 229 -6.40 15.95 12.37
N SER A 230 -6.55 16.86 11.41
CA SER A 230 -6.37 18.30 11.61
C SER A 230 -7.46 18.92 12.51
N THR A 231 -8.74 18.56 12.32
CA THR A 231 -9.83 19.02 13.19
C THR A 231 -9.69 18.50 14.61
N ALA A 232 -9.18 17.28 14.78
CA ALA A 232 -9.02 16.70 16.09
C ALA A 232 -7.75 17.17 16.82
N THR A 233 -6.72 17.60 16.09
CA THR A 233 -5.48 18.12 16.70
C THR A 233 -5.78 19.31 17.64
N GLN A 234 -6.83 20.09 17.35
CA GLN A 234 -7.30 21.18 18.23
C GLN A 234 -7.77 20.70 19.63
N PHE A 235 -8.16 19.43 19.76
CA PHE A 235 -8.61 18.84 21.03
C PHE A 235 -7.50 18.11 21.78
N TYR A 236 -6.37 17.82 21.12
CA TYR A 236 -5.19 17.21 21.73
C TYR A 236 -4.08 18.23 22.05
N SER A 237 -4.28 19.50 21.71
CA SER A 237 -3.42 20.61 22.14
C SER A 237 -3.83 21.12 23.53
N LEU A 238 -3.51 20.33 24.57
CA LEU A 238 -3.36 20.75 25.97
C LEU A 238 -2.29 19.88 26.64
#